data_AF-C6H814-F1
#
_entry.id   AF-C6H814-F1
#
_cell.length_a   1.000
_cell.length_b   1.000
_cell.length_c   1.000
_cell.angle_alpha   90.00
_cell.angle_beta   90.00
_cell.angle_gamma   90.00
#
_symmetry.space_group_name_H-M   'P 1'
#
loop_
_entity.id
_entity.type
_entity.pdbx_description
1 polymer ?
#
loop_
_entity_poly.entity_id
_entity_poly.type
_entity_poly.pdbx_seq_one_letter_code
_entity_poly.pdbx_strand_id
1 'polypeptide(L)'
;MEANVDQITNITGFVGFSANHPDLKISFPKLESALNMTFRNVSAVEIPSLKTTEGLLGFYSNYFEKIAAPNLTSTGDLVFASNSDLKNISLPSLKTVNGAFIIANNTELQRIDGVPKLTTVFGALDFTGNISKVDLPSLKEVSGELNLQTTQKFDCDALKAQVGSVGEFVCKEQEENPQTGTTITSGQKPKPSNAGALSPPSGIAMLVLIGGLLTFAL
;
A
#
# COMPACT_ATOMS: atom_id res chain seq x y z
N MET A 1 16.79 -16.72 0.06
CA MET A 1 16.48 -16.93 -1.38
C MET A 1 16.31 -15.57 -2.00
N GLU A 2 16.88 -15.32 -3.18
CA GLU A 2 16.83 -14.03 -3.87
C GLU A 2 16.36 -14.27 -5.30
N ALA A 3 15.36 -13.51 -5.76
CA ALA A 3 14.90 -13.57 -7.14
C ALA A 3 15.78 -12.64 -7.99
N ASN A 4 16.44 -13.16 -9.03
CA ASN A 4 17.27 -12.35 -9.91
C ASN A 4 16.40 -11.51 -10.86
N VAL A 5 16.21 -10.24 -10.51
CA VAL A 5 15.42 -9.27 -11.28
C VAL A 5 16.18 -7.96 -11.53
N ASP A 6 17.52 -8.00 -11.43
CA ASP A 6 18.42 -6.84 -11.45
C ASP A 6 18.44 -6.07 -12.78
N GLN A 7 17.98 -6.69 -13.87
CA GLN A 7 17.92 -6.08 -15.19
C GLN A 7 16.53 -5.58 -15.56
N ILE A 8 15.51 -5.84 -14.73
CA ILE A 8 14.14 -5.42 -15.03
C ILE A 8 14.01 -3.92 -14.76
N THR A 9 13.71 -3.17 -15.82
CA THR A 9 13.54 -1.70 -15.77
C THR A 9 12.08 -1.28 -15.88
N ASN A 10 11.23 -2.09 -16.52
CA ASN A 10 9.80 -1.80 -16.67
C ASN A 10 8.97 -3.09 -16.60
N ILE A 11 7.80 -3.01 -15.97
CA ILE A 11 6.81 -4.09 -15.89
C ILE A 11 5.48 -3.54 -16.43
N THR A 12 5.05 -3.96 -17.61
CA THR A 12 3.79 -3.49 -18.21
C THR A 12 2.57 -4.33 -17.82
N GLY A 13 2.78 -5.42 -17.09
CA GLY A 13 1.74 -6.35 -16.68
C GLY A 13 1.59 -6.44 -15.16
N PHE A 14 1.18 -7.61 -14.70
CA PHE A 14 1.10 -7.93 -13.28
C PHE A 14 2.33 -8.72 -12.83
N VAL A 15 2.95 -8.28 -11.75
CA VAL A 15 3.97 -9.05 -11.02
C VAL A 15 3.49 -9.29 -9.60
N GLY A 16 3.43 -10.57 -9.21
CA GLY A 16 3.00 -10.99 -7.89
C GLY A 16 3.98 -11.97 -7.26
N PHE A 17 4.39 -11.67 -6.04
CA PHE A 17 5.16 -12.57 -5.19
C PHE A 17 4.25 -13.01 -4.05
N SER A 18 3.93 -14.30 -3.97
CA SER A 18 3.05 -14.86 -2.93
C SER A 18 3.47 -16.28 -2.54
N ALA A 19 2.94 -16.76 -1.40
CA ALA A 19 3.28 -18.09 -0.84
C ALA A 19 4.79 -18.32 -0.68
N ASN A 20 5.49 -17.28 -0.23
CA ASN A 20 6.95 -17.26 -0.14
C ASN A 20 7.46 -17.75 1.22
N HIS A 21 8.73 -18.12 1.26
CA HIS A 21 9.44 -18.37 2.51
C HIS A 21 9.60 -17.05 3.30
N PRO A 22 9.49 -17.04 4.64
CA PRO A 22 9.69 -15.83 5.45
C PRO A 22 10.98 -15.09 5.12
N ASP A 23 12.06 -15.80 4.76
CA ASP A 23 13.36 -15.22 4.40
C ASP A 23 13.50 -14.76 2.94
N LEU A 24 12.43 -14.76 2.14
CA LEU A 24 12.51 -14.25 0.77
C LEU A 24 12.72 -12.74 0.77
N LYS A 25 13.81 -12.31 0.13
CA LYS A 25 14.10 -10.91 -0.15
C LYS A 25 14.00 -10.68 -1.64
N ILE A 26 13.43 -9.55 -2.03
CA ILE A 26 13.25 -9.16 -3.42
C ILE A 26 13.89 -7.79 -3.64
N SER A 27 14.69 -7.67 -4.68
CA SER A 27 15.39 -6.42 -5.01
C SER A 27 15.22 -6.13 -6.49
N PHE A 28 14.63 -4.99 -6.82
CA PHE A 28 14.51 -4.44 -8.17
C PHE A 28 15.34 -3.15 -8.27
N PRO A 29 16.67 -3.24 -8.35
CA PRO A 29 17.54 -2.07 -8.26
C PRO A 29 17.38 -1.09 -9.44
N LYS A 30 16.90 -1.56 -10.60
CA LYS A 30 16.77 -0.76 -11.83
C LYS A 30 15.34 -0.54 -12.31
N LEU A 31 14.34 -1.04 -11.58
CA LEU A 31 12.95 -0.89 -11.97
C LEU A 31 12.53 0.57 -11.88
N GLU A 32 12.17 1.18 -13.01
CA GLU A 32 11.74 2.57 -13.09
C GLU A 32 10.22 2.71 -13.06
N SER A 33 9.49 1.76 -13.67
CA SER A 33 8.03 1.79 -13.73
C SER A 33 7.42 0.39 -13.67
N ALA A 34 6.21 0.29 -13.13
CA ALA A 34 5.42 -0.93 -13.19
C ALA A 34 3.92 -0.66 -13.32
N LEU A 35 3.16 -1.57 -13.94
CA LEU A 35 1.71 -1.48 -13.95
C LEU A 35 1.15 -1.97 -12.61
N ASN A 36 1.27 -3.28 -12.30
CA ASN A 36 0.81 -3.82 -11.02
C ASN A 36 1.91 -4.63 -10.33
N MET A 37 2.12 -4.39 -9.04
CA MET A 37 3.03 -5.14 -8.17
C MET A 37 2.34 -5.54 -6.87
N THR A 38 2.43 -6.82 -6.51
CA THR A 38 1.93 -7.34 -5.23
C THR A 38 2.99 -8.16 -4.52
N PHE A 39 3.26 -7.84 -3.27
CA PHE A 39 4.22 -8.52 -2.41
C PHE A 39 3.51 -9.15 -1.20
N ARG A 40 3.65 -10.47 -1.06
CA ARG A 40 3.08 -11.27 0.02
C ARG A 40 4.12 -12.20 0.64
N ASN A 41 4.14 -12.27 1.97
CA ASN A 41 4.98 -13.18 2.74
C ASN A 41 6.49 -13.02 2.45
N VAL A 42 6.99 -11.79 2.29
CA VAL A 42 8.44 -11.52 2.09
C VAL A 42 9.06 -10.75 3.25
N SER A 43 10.37 -10.88 3.46
CA SER A 43 11.12 -10.20 4.54
C SER A 43 11.83 -8.93 4.09
N ALA A 44 11.95 -8.67 2.79
CA ALA A 44 12.43 -7.39 2.27
C ALA A 44 11.97 -7.15 0.84
N VAL A 45 11.70 -5.88 0.51
CA VAL A 45 11.48 -5.40 -0.85
C VAL A 45 12.32 -4.13 -1.05
N GLU A 46 13.25 -4.17 -2.00
CA GLU A 46 14.07 -3.02 -2.37
C GLU A 46 13.68 -2.55 -3.78
N ILE A 47 13.13 -1.34 -3.88
CA ILE A 47 12.68 -0.71 -5.13
C ILE A 47 13.23 0.72 -5.25
N PRO A 48 14.57 0.91 -5.13
CA PRO A 48 15.16 2.24 -5.01
C PRO A 48 14.97 3.13 -6.24
N SER A 49 14.82 2.53 -7.42
CA SER A 49 14.71 3.26 -8.69
C SER A 49 13.27 3.49 -9.15
N LEU A 50 12.28 2.91 -8.46
CA LEU A 50 10.89 2.96 -8.89
C LEU A 50 10.37 4.40 -8.85
N LYS A 51 9.95 4.91 -10.00
CA LYS A 51 9.44 6.28 -10.19
C LYS A 51 7.92 6.32 -10.23
N THR A 52 7.29 5.34 -10.88
CA THR A 52 5.84 5.31 -11.06
C THR A 52 5.26 3.90 -11.01
N THR A 53 4.02 3.81 -10.54
CA THR A 53 3.13 2.68 -10.81
C THR A 53 1.82 3.15 -11.41
N GLU A 54 1.32 2.51 -12.47
CA GLU A 54 0.06 2.91 -13.09
C GLU A 54 -1.16 2.31 -12.38
N GLY A 55 -1.03 1.07 -11.92
CA GLY A 55 -2.04 0.34 -11.17
C GLY A 55 -1.64 0.18 -9.70
N LEU A 56 -1.77 -1.03 -9.18
CA LEU A 56 -1.56 -1.35 -7.77
C LEU A 56 -0.08 -1.48 -7.42
N LEU A 57 0.33 -0.83 -6.33
CA LEU A 57 1.51 -1.18 -5.53
C LEU A 57 1.04 -1.68 -4.16
N GLY A 58 1.02 -2.99 -3.96
CA GLY A 58 0.41 -3.63 -2.79
C GLY A 58 1.36 -4.50 -1.98
N PHE A 59 1.33 -4.32 -0.66
CA PHE A 59 2.12 -5.06 0.32
C PHE A 59 1.21 -5.70 1.37
N TYR A 60 1.16 -7.03 1.39
CA TYR A 60 0.23 -7.78 2.24
C TYR A 60 0.95 -8.85 3.05
N SER A 61 0.76 -8.88 4.37
CA SER A 61 1.27 -9.98 5.21
C SER A 61 2.77 -10.23 5.07
N ASN A 62 3.57 -9.16 5.01
CA ASN A 62 5.03 -9.23 4.96
C ASN A 62 5.65 -9.11 6.35
N TYR A 63 6.93 -9.47 6.42
CA TYR A 63 7.73 -9.58 7.64
C TYR A 63 8.79 -8.47 7.75
N PHE A 64 8.80 -7.51 6.83
CA PHE A 64 9.75 -6.39 6.88
C PHE A 64 9.29 -5.32 7.89
N GLU A 65 10.26 -4.72 8.58
CA GLU A 65 9.98 -3.60 9.49
C GLU A 65 9.86 -2.26 8.77
N LYS A 66 10.37 -2.17 7.54
CA LYS A 66 10.39 -0.93 6.76
C LYS A 66 10.25 -1.19 5.28
N ILE A 67 9.72 -0.20 4.57
CA ILE A 67 9.64 -0.17 3.11
C ILE A 67 9.94 1.24 2.62
N ALA A 68 10.77 1.33 1.58
CA ALA A 68 11.15 2.60 0.97
C ALA A 68 11.07 2.54 -0.55
N ALA A 69 10.52 3.60 -1.14
CA ALA A 69 10.58 3.87 -2.58
C ALA A 69 10.93 5.36 -2.76
N PRO A 70 12.22 5.74 -2.60
CA PRO A 70 12.64 7.13 -2.49
C PRO A 70 12.35 7.97 -3.73
N ASN A 71 12.26 7.33 -4.89
CA ASN A 71 12.00 7.98 -6.18
C ASN A 71 10.55 7.87 -6.64
N LEU A 72 9.66 7.19 -5.90
CA LEU A 72 8.27 7.02 -6.30
C LEU A 72 7.57 8.39 -6.25
N THR A 73 7.03 8.84 -7.38
CA THR A 73 6.36 10.14 -7.52
C THR A 73 4.85 10.01 -7.68
N SER A 74 4.40 8.91 -8.29
CA SER A 74 2.97 8.61 -8.44
C SER A 74 2.71 7.10 -8.48
N THR A 75 1.54 6.70 -8.00
CA THR A 75 1.04 5.32 -8.04
C THR A 75 -0.45 5.31 -8.42
N GLY A 76 -0.98 4.20 -8.92
CA GLY A 76 -2.42 3.95 -8.95
C GLY A 76 -2.96 3.75 -7.54
N ASP A 77 -3.20 2.50 -7.15
CA ASP A 77 -3.51 2.15 -5.76
C ASP A 77 -2.22 1.93 -4.96
N LEU A 78 -2.24 2.27 -3.67
CA LEU A 78 -1.15 2.04 -2.74
C LEU A 78 -1.70 1.36 -1.49
N VAL A 79 -1.26 0.14 -1.22
CA VAL A 79 -1.83 -0.67 -0.13
C VAL A 79 -0.74 -1.26 0.77
N PHE A 80 -0.87 -1.03 2.07
CA PHE A 80 -0.11 -1.70 3.12
C PHE A 80 -1.09 -2.38 4.06
N ALA A 81 -1.23 -3.70 3.98
CA ALA A 81 -2.21 -4.43 4.77
C ALA A 81 -1.61 -5.62 5.53
N SER A 82 -1.89 -5.71 6.82
CA SER A 82 -1.51 -6.87 7.65
C SER A 82 0.00 -7.16 7.69
N ASN A 83 0.87 -6.16 7.53
CA ASN A 83 2.31 -6.31 7.74
C ASN A 83 2.59 -6.02 9.22
N SER A 84 2.47 -7.04 10.08
CA SER A 84 2.48 -6.87 11.54
C SER A 84 3.70 -6.14 12.07
N ASP A 85 4.85 -6.40 11.45
CA ASP A 85 6.16 -5.91 11.94
C ASP A 85 6.53 -4.55 11.33
N LEU A 86 5.74 -4.04 10.39
CA LEU A 86 5.99 -2.79 9.68
C LEU A 86 5.91 -1.61 10.65
N LYS A 87 7.02 -0.89 10.80
CA LYS A 87 7.18 0.29 11.66
C LYS A 87 7.38 1.57 10.87
N ASN A 88 7.86 1.49 9.63
CA ASN A 88 8.20 2.66 8.83
C ASN A 88 7.87 2.50 7.34
N ILE A 89 7.17 3.49 6.79
CA ILE A 89 6.96 3.65 5.35
C ILE A 89 7.69 4.93 4.94
N SER A 90 8.54 4.88 3.90
CA SER A 90 9.28 6.05 3.40
C SER A 90 9.10 6.23 1.90
N LEU A 91 8.27 7.20 1.50
CA LEU A 91 8.00 7.59 0.11
C LEU A 91 8.15 9.12 -0.04
N PRO A 92 9.35 9.68 0.21
CA PRO A 92 9.59 11.12 0.35
C PRO A 92 9.34 11.93 -0.93
N SER A 93 9.23 11.27 -2.08
CA SER A 93 8.98 11.89 -3.38
C SER A 93 7.54 11.71 -3.87
N LEU A 94 6.71 10.95 -3.15
CA LEU A 94 5.34 10.63 -3.58
C LEU A 94 4.50 11.90 -3.55
N LYS A 95 3.87 12.22 -4.69
CA LYS A 95 3.00 13.39 -4.86
C LYS A 95 1.54 13.01 -5.09
N THR A 96 1.30 11.91 -5.81
CA THR A 96 -0.04 11.58 -6.28
C THR A 96 -0.34 10.09 -6.15
N VAL A 97 -1.47 9.76 -5.53
CA VAL A 97 -2.09 8.44 -5.57
C VAL A 97 -3.34 8.55 -6.45
N ASN A 98 -3.35 7.90 -7.61
CA ASN A 98 -4.45 8.01 -8.59
C ASN A 98 -5.67 7.17 -8.20
N GLY A 99 -5.49 6.19 -7.33
CA GLY A 99 -6.55 5.40 -6.73
C GLY A 99 -6.59 5.58 -5.22
N ALA A 100 -6.76 4.48 -4.48
CA ALA A 100 -6.83 4.48 -3.03
C ALA A 100 -5.45 4.37 -2.36
N PHE A 101 -5.26 5.07 -1.25
CA PHE A 101 -4.14 4.88 -0.34
C PHE A 101 -4.65 4.23 0.95
N ILE A 102 -4.37 2.93 1.11
CA ILE A 102 -4.89 2.11 2.20
C ILE A 102 -3.75 1.64 3.10
N ILE A 103 -3.88 1.91 4.40
CA ILE A 103 -3.05 1.34 5.46
C ILE A 103 -3.99 0.65 6.43
N ALA A 104 -3.90 -0.68 6.54
CA ALA A 104 -4.79 -1.45 7.39
C ALA A 104 -4.07 -2.56 8.16
N ASN A 105 -4.37 -2.69 9.45
CA ASN A 105 -3.90 -3.81 10.27
C ASN A 105 -2.36 -3.98 10.32
N ASN A 106 -1.58 -2.89 10.28
CA ASN A 106 -0.14 -2.93 10.51
C ASN A 106 0.12 -2.59 11.98
N THR A 107 0.19 -3.61 12.84
CA THR A 107 0.08 -3.48 14.30
C THR A 107 1.19 -2.65 14.95
N GLU A 108 2.39 -2.66 14.37
CA GLU A 108 3.55 -1.88 14.84
C GLU A 108 3.67 -0.50 14.17
N LEU A 109 2.84 -0.18 13.17
CA LEU A 109 2.89 1.09 12.46
C LEU A 109 2.12 2.17 13.23
N GLN A 110 2.84 2.93 14.04
CA GLN A 110 2.25 3.97 14.88
C GLN A 110 2.21 5.35 14.24
N ARG A 111 2.97 5.58 13.18
CA ARG A 111 3.17 6.90 12.57
C ARG A 111 3.13 6.83 11.06
N ILE A 112 2.42 7.78 10.46
CA ILE A 112 2.38 7.99 9.01
C ILE A 112 2.93 9.39 8.73
N ASP A 113 4.25 9.50 8.64
CA ASP A 113 4.98 10.76 8.41
C ASP A 113 6.03 10.64 7.28
N GLY A 114 6.08 9.52 6.58
CA GLY A 114 7.03 9.26 5.49
C GLY A 114 6.55 9.64 4.09
N VAL A 115 5.43 10.35 3.96
CA VAL A 115 4.87 10.82 2.67
C VAL A 115 4.70 12.36 2.60
N PRO A 116 5.70 13.16 3.01
CA PRO A 116 5.54 14.60 3.25
C PRO A 116 5.18 15.44 2.02
N LYS A 117 5.38 14.90 0.81
CA LYS A 117 5.10 15.59 -0.46
C LYS A 117 3.78 15.16 -1.12
N LEU A 118 3.02 14.26 -0.49
CA LEU A 118 1.74 13.80 -1.02
C LEU A 118 0.78 14.98 -1.10
N THR A 119 0.35 15.35 -2.30
CA THR A 119 -0.57 16.47 -2.53
C THR A 119 -1.99 16.04 -2.83
N THR A 120 -2.15 14.88 -3.48
CA THR A 120 -3.45 14.45 -4.01
C THR A 120 -3.63 12.94 -3.87
N VAL A 121 -4.79 12.54 -3.37
CA VAL A 121 -5.32 11.17 -3.47
C VAL A 121 -6.66 11.25 -4.21
N PHE A 122 -6.73 10.68 -5.41
CA PHE A 122 -7.96 10.75 -6.22
C PHE A 122 -9.02 9.73 -5.77
N GLY A 123 -8.62 8.65 -5.10
CA GLY A 123 -9.52 7.70 -4.45
C GLY A 123 -9.69 7.96 -2.95
N ALA A 124 -9.85 6.89 -2.18
CA ALA A 124 -9.96 6.93 -0.73
C ALA A 124 -8.57 7.02 -0.06
N LEU A 125 -8.48 7.77 1.03
CA LEU A 125 -7.39 7.70 2.01
C LEU A 125 -7.93 6.96 3.24
N ASP A 126 -7.50 5.73 3.46
CA ASP A 126 -8.07 4.86 4.49
C ASP A 126 -6.98 4.28 5.40
N PHE A 127 -6.91 4.81 6.62
CA PHE A 127 -5.90 4.49 7.62
C PHE A 127 -6.54 3.86 8.87
N THR A 128 -6.24 2.58 9.12
CA THR A 128 -6.77 1.82 10.25
C THR A 128 -5.68 1.08 11.01
N GLY A 129 -5.73 1.14 12.34
CA GLY A 129 -4.82 0.40 13.23
C GLY A 129 -4.39 1.17 14.47
N ASN A 130 -3.13 1.01 14.89
CA ASN A 130 -2.58 1.56 16.13
C ASN A 130 -1.85 2.91 15.90
N ILE A 131 -2.43 3.78 15.08
CA ILE A 131 -1.81 5.02 14.60
C ILE A 131 -1.98 6.15 15.62
N SER A 132 -0.88 6.67 16.14
CA SER A 132 -0.87 7.81 17.08
C SER A 132 -0.53 9.15 16.43
N LYS A 133 0.03 9.14 15.20
CA LYS A 133 0.32 10.37 14.45
C LYS A 133 0.22 10.17 12.94
N VAL A 134 -0.39 11.16 12.28
CA VAL A 134 -0.35 11.35 10.82
C VAL A 134 0.20 12.76 10.54
N ASP A 135 1.12 12.85 9.59
CA ASP A 135 1.75 14.11 9.16
C ASP A 135 1.72 14.19 7.63
N LEU A 136 0.80 15.00 7.10
CA LEU A 136 0.52 15.14 5.68
C LEU A 136 0.55 16.62 5.29
N PRO A 137 1.68 17.33 5.48
CA PRO A 137 1.74 18.79 5.43
C PRO A 137 1.49 19.37 4.03
N SER A 138 1.57 18.54 2.98
CA SER A 138 1.33 18.95 1.60
C SER A 138 -0.02 18.50 1.05
N LEU A 139 -0.84 17.77 1.81
CA LEU A 139 -2.06 17.12 1.29
C LEU A 139 -3.16 18.15 1.04
N LYS A 140 -3.43 18.42 -0.23
CA LYS A 140 -4.40 19.43 -0.67
C LYS A 140 -5.75 18.83 -1.00
N GLU A 141 -5.79 17.58 -1.45
CA GLU A 141 -7.02 16.98 -1.95
C GLU A 141 -7.07 15.47 -1.68
N VAL A 142 -8.21 15.02 -1.16
CA VAL A 142 -8.68 13.64 -1.18
C VAL A 142 -10.03 13.65 -1.89
N SER A 143 -10.08 13.28 -3.18
CA SER A 143 -11.33 13.41 -3.95
C SER A 143 -12.38 12.40 -3.50
N GLY A 144 -11.96 11.26 -2.96
CA GLY A 144 -12.83 10.28 -2.31
C GLY A 144 -13.06 10.57 -0.82
N GLU A 145 -13.16 9.49 -0.04
CA GLU A 145 -13.27 9.56 1.41
C GLU A 145 -11.90 9.58 2.09
N LEU A 146 -11.83 10.27 3.24
CA LEU A 146 -10.79 10.10 4.23
C LEU A 146 -11.38 9.37 5.43
N ASN A 147 -10.93 8.15 5.68
CA ASN A 147 -11.23 7.37 6.87
C ASN A 147 -9.96 7.20 7.70
N LEU A 148 -9.97 7.69 8.93
CA LEU A 148 -8.99 7.32 9.95
C LEU A 148 -9.72 6.71 11.13
N GLN A 149 -9.40 5.47 11.47
CA GLN A 149 -9.88 4.84 12.69
C GLN A 149 -8.70 4.23 13.43
N THR A 150 -8.53 4.56 14.69
CA THR A 150 -7.40 4.08 15.46
C THR A 150 -7.76 3.72 16.89
N THR A 151 -7.07 2.71 17.42
CA THR A 151 -7.15 2.32 18.84
C THR A 151 -6.42 3.30 19.76
N GLN A 152 -5.62 4.22 19.21
CA GLN A 152 -4.83 5.17 19.98
C GLN A 152 -5.59 6.49 20.20
N LYS A 153 -5.16 7.27 21.19
CA LYS A 153 -5.51 8.70 21.25
C LYS A 153 -4.90 9.41 20.05
N PHE A 154 -5.68 10.26 19.38
CA PHE A 154 -5.31 10.88 18.12
C PHE A 154 -6.01 12.23 17.91
N ASP A 155 -5.25 13.25 17.49
CA ASP A 155 -5.79 14.58 17.24
C ASP A 155 -6.46 14.66 15.86
N CYS A 156 -7.76 14.34 15.81
CA CYS A 156 -8.56 14.38 14.59
C CYS A 156 -8.72 15.80 14.02
N ASP A 157 -8.75 16.83 14.88
CA ASP A 157 -8.87 18.23 14.46
C ASP A 157 -7.58 18.70 13.77
N ALA A 158 -6.42 18.32 14.32
CA ALA A 158 -5.13 18.60 13.68
C ALA A 158 -4.98 17.89 12.34
N LEU A 159 -5.49 16.67 12.18
CA LEU A 159 -5.52 16.00 10.88
C LEU A 159 -6.47 16.73 9.91
N LYS A 160 -7.68 17.09 10.36
CA LYS A 160 -8.63 17.82 9.53
C LYS A 160 -8.07 19.15 9.04
N ALA A 161 -7.29 19.85 9.87
CA ALA A 161 -6.65 21.11 9.52
C ALA A 161 -5.50 20.97 8.50
N GLN A 162 -4.87 19.79 8.40
CA GLN A 162 -3.82 19.52 7.41
C GLN A 162 -4.39 19.19 6.01
N VAL A 163 -5.64 18.73 5.94
CA VAL A 163 -6.27 18.30 4.69
C VAL A 163 -7.02 19.47 4.07
N GLY A 164 -6.72 19.78 2.80
CA GLY A 164 -7.43 20.82 2.06
C GLY A 164 -8.89 20.43 1.73
N SER A 165 -9.13 19.96 0.51
CA SER A 165 -10.43 19.43 0.09
C SER A 165 -10.51 17.92 0.38
N VAL A 166 -11.65 17.48 0.90
CA VAL A 166 -11.95 16.06 1.13
C VAL A 166 -13.42 15.82 0.85
N GLY A 167 -13.76 14.69 0.22
CA GLY A 167 -15.14 14.25 0.05
C GLY A 167 -15.82 14.00 1.39
N GLU A 168 -15.76 12.76 1.88
CA GLU A 168 -16.21 12.41 3.23
C GLU A 168 -15.02 12.38 4.20
N PHE A 169 -15.18 12.90 5.42
CA PHE A 169 -14.13 12.84 6.44
C PHE A 169 -14.65 12.12 7.69
N VAL A 170 -14.07 10.96 7.98
CA VAL A 170 -14.30 10.17 9.19
C VAL A 170 -12.99 10.06 9.93
N CYS A 171 -12.98 10.48 11.20
CA CYS A 171 -11.85 10.28 12.10
C CYS A 171 -12.37 9.79 13.45
N LYS A 172 -11.96 8.59 13.85
CA LYS A 172 -12.32 7.95 15.13
C LYS A 172 -11.06 7.56 15.89
N GLU A 173 -10.77 8.26 16.96
CA GLU A 173 -9.71 7.91 17.90
C GLU A 173 -10.22 6.98 19.00
N GLN A 174 -9.33 6.21 19.62
CA GLN A 174 -9.66 5.22 20.67
C GLN A 174 -10.81 4.26 20.30
N GLU A 175 -10.96 3.95 19.02
CA GLU A 175 -11.95 3.02 18.49
C GLU A 175 -11.56 1.59 18.84
N GLU A 176 -12.45 0.83 19.50
CA GLU A 176 -12.16 -0.55 19.92
C GLU A 176 -11.94 -1.48 18.71
N ASN A 177 -12.69 -1.24 17.62
CA ASN A 177 -12.66 -2.08 16.43
C ASN A 177 -12.52 -1.23 15.15
N PRO A 178 -11.34 -0.62 14.88
CA PRO A 178 -11.14 0.18 13.68
C PRO A 178 -11.47 -0.59 12.40
N GLN A 179 -12.31 -0.02 11.53
CA GLN A 179 -12.72 -0.61 10.25
C GLN A 179 -12.31 0.28 9.07
N THR A 180 -11.95 -0.38 7.97
CA THR A 180 -11.78 0.28 6.66
C THR A 180 -13.14 0.74 6.12
N GLY A 181 -13.17 1.82 5.35
CA GLY A 181 -14.37 2.43 4.78
C GLY A 181 -15.20 3.27 5.77
N THR A 182 -16.12 4.10 5.26
CA THR A 182 -16.91 5.05 6.07
C THR A 182 -18.26 4.53 6.58
N THR A 183 -18.61 3.26 6.41
CA THR A 183 -19.98 2.75 6.64
C THR A 183 -20.61 3.15 7.99
N ILE A 184 -21.59 4.06 7.95
CA ILE A 184 -22.72 4.07 8.88
C ILE A 184 -23.61 2.90 8.49
N THR A 185 -23.49 1.74 9.16
CA THR A 185 -24.60 0.83 9.51
C THR A 185 -24.10 -0.38 10.28
N SER A 186 -24.73 -0.62 11.42
CA SER A 186 -24.69 -1.87 12.17
C SER A 186 -25.02 -3.08 11.28
N GLY A 187 -24.22 -4.15 11.36
CA GLY A 187 -24.78 -5.51 11.24
C GLY A 187 -24.59 -6.30 9.94
N GLN A 188 -23.63 -5.97 9.06
CA GLN A 188 -23.24 -6.92 8.00
C GLN A 188 -21.72 -7.06 7.92
N LYS A 189 -21.22 -8.23 8.35
CA LYS A 189 -19.85 -8.67 8.05
C LYS A 189 -19.62 -8.55 6.53
N PRO A 190 -18.54 -7.90 6.08
CA PRO A 190 -18.12 -8.02 4.69
C PRO A 190 -17.98 -9.50 4.37
N LYS A 191 -18.79 -9.97 3.43
CA LYS A 191 -18.63 -11.31 2.85
C LYS A 191 -17.21 -11.36 2.30
N PRO A 192 -16.40 -12.39 2.60
CA PRO A 192 -15.09 -12.50 1.97
C PRO A 192 -15.34 -12.51 0.46
N SER A 193 -14.86 -11.46 -0.22
CA SER A 193 -14.73 -11.50 -1.66
C SER A 193 -13.77 -12.64 -1.92
N ASN A 194 -14.31 -13.76 -2.42
CA ASN A 194 -13.50 -14.76 -3.07
C ASN A 194 -12.63 -14.00 -4.06
N ALA A 195 -11.34 -13.90 -3.77
CA ALA A 195 -10.32 -13.73 -4.79
C ALA A 195 -10.38 -15.01 -5.63
N GLY A 196 -11.40 -15.07 -6.50
CA GLY A 196 -11.44 -16.02 -7.59
C GLY A 196 -10.18 -15.76 -8.38
N ALA A 197 -9.39 -16.82 -8.56
CA ALA A 197 -8.23 -16.80 -9.43
C ALA A 197 -8.61 -16.10 -10.72
N LEU A 198 -8.02 -14.92 -10.95
CA LEU A 198 -8.07 -14.26 -12.24
C LEU A 198 -7.24 -15.13 -13.18
N SER A 199 -7.91 -16.03 -13.89
CA SER A 199 -7.34 -16.64 -15.10
C SER A 199 -7.01 -15.49 -16.05
N PRO A 200 -5.73 -15.26 -16.40
CA PRO A 200 -5.39 -14.19 -17.31
C PRO A 200 -6.03 -14.46 -18.69
N PRO A 201 -6.48 -13.41 -19.40
CA PRO A 201 -6.79 -13.51 -20.82
C PRO A 201 -5.55 -14.03 -21.56
N SER A 202 -5.74 -14.97 -22.47
CA SER A 202 -4.67 -15.54 -23.30
C SER A 202 -3.92 -14.41 -24.02
N GLY A 203 -2.64 -14.23 -23.69
CA GLY A 203 -1.73 -13.27 -24.33
C GLY A 203 -1.01 -12.26 -23.43
N ILE A 204 -1.20 -12.30 -22.10
CA ILE A 204 -0.40 -11.49 -21.15
C ILE A 204 0.64 -12.38 -20.49
N ALA A 205 1.92 -12.05 -20.68
CA ALA A 205 3.02 -12.71 -19.99
C ALA A 205 2.85 -12.53 -18.46
N MET A 206 2.47 -13.61 -17.78
CA MET A 206 2.29 -13.63 -16.33
C MET A 206 3.57 -14.17 -15.70
N LEU A 207 4.31 -13.32 -14.98
CA LEU A 207 5.45 -13.77 -14.18
C LEU A 207 4.90 -14.18 -12.80
N VAL A 208 4.58 -15.47 -12.65
CA VAL A 208 4.15 -16.02 -11.36
C VAL A 208 5.29 -16.84 -10.79
N LEU A 209 6.01 -16.27 -9.83
CA LEU A 209 6.99 -17.00 -9.03
C LEU A 209 6.25 -17.77 -7.94
N ILE A 210 5.81 -19.00 -8.25
CA ILE A 210 5.37 -19.95 -7.22
C ILE A 210 6.59 -20.75 -6.78
N GLY A 211 7.06 -20.52 -5.55
CA GLY A 211 8.07 -21.39 -4.94
C GLY A 211 9.46 -21.38 -5.59
N GLY A 212 9.97 -20.20 -5.98
CA GLY A 212 11.37 -20.05 -6.38
C GLY A 212 11.74 -20.48 -7.80
N LEU A 213 10.77 -20.78 -8.66
CA LEU A 213 10.98 -21.02 -10.09
C LEU A 213 10.36 -19.92 -10.95
N LEU A 214 11.20 -19.25 -11.75
CA LEU A 214 10.79 -18.34 -12.81
C LEU A 214 10.11 -19.15 -13.92
N THR A 215 8.79 -19.14 -13.99
CA THR A 215 8.07 -19.61 -15.18
C THR A 215 7.46 -18.42 -15.90
N PHE A 216 7.84 -18.25 -17.17
CA PHE A 216 7.13 -17.39 -18.10
C PHE A 216 5.91 -18.17 -18.60
N ALA A 217 4.70 -17.78 -18.22
CA ALA A 217 3.51 -18.22 -18.93
C ALA A 217 3.32 -17.29 -20.14
N LEU A 218 3.53 -17.84 -21.35
CA LEU A 218 3.15 -17.22 -22.63
C LEU A 218 1.64 -17.34 -22.85
#